data_AF-A0A968ANX1-F1
#
_entry.id   AF-A0A968ANX1-F1
#
_cell.length_a   1.000
_cell.length_b   1.000
_cell.length_c   1.000
_cell.angle_alpha   90.00
_cell.angle_beta   90.00
_cell.angle_gamma   90.00
#
_symmetry.space_group_name_H-M   'P 1'
#
loop_
_entity.id
_entity.type
_entity.pdbx_description
1 polymer ?
#
loop_
_entity_poly.entity_id
_entity_poly.type
_entity_poly.pdbx_seq_one_letter_code
_entity_poly.pdbx_strand_id
1 'polypeptide(L)' 'KVGSKNEQPGRSGFAHLFEHMMFQGSANVKKAEHMKLISDVGGWMNGTTSKDRTNYFQVVPSNQLRLV' A
#
# COMPACT_ATOMS: atom_id res chain seq x y z
N LYS A 1 4.91 -5.72 -13.83
CA LYS A 1 3.53 -5.45 -13.37
C LYS A 1 2.96 -6.75 -12.82
N VAL A 2 2.44 -6.73 -11.60
CA VAL A 2 1.94 -7.92 -10.88
C VAL A 2 0.52 -7.62 -10.40
N GLY A 3 -0.39 -8.58 -10.53
CA GLY A 3 -1.78 -8.49 -10.07
C GLY A 3 -2.37 -9.88 -9.87
N SER A 4 -3.69 -9.98 -9.67
CA SER A 4 -4.33 -11.28 -9.35
C SER A 4 -4.18 -12.34 -10.44
N LYS A 5 -3.83 -11.98 -11.69
CA LYS A 5 -3.56 -12.96 -12.76
C LYS A 5 -2.29 -13.80 -12.54
N ASN A 6 -1.41 -13.36 -11.64
CA ASN A 6 -0.16 -14.04 -11.31
C ASN A 6 -0.33 -15.09 -10.19
N GLU A 7 -1.56 -15.28 -9.70
CA GLU A 7 -1.88 -16.26 -8.66
C GLU A 7 -1.86 -17.68 -9.21
N GLN A 8 -1.40 -18.63 -8.39
CA GLN A 8 -1.39 -20.05 -8.75
C GLN A 8 -2.74 -20.68 -8.40
N PRO A 9 -3.23 -21.67 -9.16
CA PRO A 9 -4.39 -22.46 -8.77
C PRO A 9 -4.22 -23.03 -7.34
N GLY A 10 -5.23 -22.88 -6.49
CA GLY A 10 -5.17 -23.25 -5.06
C GLY A 10 -4.44 -22.25 -4.15
N ARG A 11 -3.97 -21.11 -4.71
CA ARG A 11 -3.28 -20.02 -4.01
C ARG A 11 -3.82 -18.67 -4.50
N SER A 12 -5.10 -18.42 -4.22
CA SER A 12 -5.80 -17.18 -4.62
C SER A 12 -5.84 -16.13 -3.50
N GLY A 13 -5.99 -14.86 -3.89
CA GLY A 13 -6.13 -13.73 -2.97
C GLY A 13 -4.81 -13.13 -2.46
N PHE A 14 -3.66 -13.67 -2.86
CA PHE A 14 -2.35 -13.19 -2.43
C PHE A 14 -2.06 -11.77 -2.91
N ALA A 15 -2.44 -11.41 -4.14
CA ALA A 15 -2.17 -10.06 -4.64
C ALA A 15 -2.90 -9.01 -3.79
N HIS A 16 -4.15 -9.29 -3.41
CA HIS A 16 -4.93 -8.44 -2.52
C HIS A 16 -4.43 -8.52 -1.06
N LEU A 17 -4.03 -9.69 -0.57
CA LEU A 17 -3.44 -9.81 0.78
C LEU A 17 -2.17 -8.97 0.92
N PHE A 18 -1.27 -9.04 -0.07
CA PHE A 18 -0.02 -8.28 -0.05
C PHE A 18 -0.26 -6.77 -0.15
N GLU A 19 -1.33 -6.35 -0.83
CA GLU A 19 -1.78 -4.96 -0.82
C GLU A 19 -2.10 -4.46 0.59
N HIS A 20 -2.85 -5.23 1.38
CA HIS A 20 -3.14 -4.87 2.77
C HIS A 20 -1.88 -4.94 3.65
N MET A 21 -0.98 -5.90 3.39
CA MET A 21 0.25 -6.05 4.17
C MET A 21 1.21 -4.88 4.02
N MET A 22 1.20 -4.14 2.91
CA MET A 22 2.04 -2.94 2.76
C MET A 22 1.83 -1.95 3.92
N PHE A 23 0.60 -1.85 4.43
CA PHE A 23 0.24 -0.92 5.52
C PHE A 23 0.51 -1.47 6.92
N GLN A 24 0.97 -2.71 7.06
CA GLN A 24 1.23 -3.37 8.34
C GLN A 24 2.66 -3.17 8.86
N GLY A 25 3.48 -2.34 8.20
CA GLY A 25 4.84 -2.01 8.60
C GLY A 25 5.92 -2.70 7.76
N SER A 26 7.18 -2.42 8.07
CA SER A 26 8.38 -2.94 7.42
C SER A 26 9.54 -3.02 8.43
N ALA A 27 10.72 -3.43 7.98
CA ALA A 27 11.94 -3.38 8.80
C ALA A 27 12.26 -1.96 9.32
N ASN A 28 11.85 -0.91 8.59
CA ASN A 28 12.19 0.48 8.88
C ASN A 28 11.02 1.30 9.44
N VAL A 29 9.80 0.75 9.39
CA VAL A 29 8.56 1.45 9.76
C VAL A 29 7.71 0.51 10.59
N LYS A 30 7.34 0.92 11.80
CA LYS A 30 6.53 0.10 12.70
C LYS A 30 5.13 -0.15 12.12
N LYS A 31 4.46 -1.15 12.68
CA LYS A 31 3.07 -1.45 12.34
C LYS A 31 2.19 -0.19 12.47
N ALA A 32 1.41 0.09 11.44
CA ALA A 32 0.53 1.25 11.31
C ALA A 32 1.22 2.64 11.37
N GLU A 33 2.55 2.72 11.52
CA GLU A 33 3.28 3.99 11.58
C GLU A 33 3.20 4.74 10.25
N HIS A 34 3.22 4.02 9.12
CA HIS A 34 3.02 4.61 7.80
C HIS A 34 1.68 5.37 7.71
N MET A 35 0.55 4.73 8.08
CA MET A 35 -0.77 5.39 8.08
C MET A 35 -0.81 6.58 9.02
N LYS A 36 -0.16 6.47 10.18
CA LYS A 36 -0.08 7.57 11.15
C LYS A 36 0.66 8.76 10.56
N LEU A 37 1.85 8.56 9.98
CA LEU A 37 2.65 9.63 9.38
C LEU A 37 1.88 10.42 8.32
N ILE A 38 1.16 9.71 7.43
CA ILE A 38 0.35 10.35 6.39
C ILE A 38 -0.84 11.10 7.00
N SER A 39 -1.51 10.52 8.00
CA SER A 39 -2.66 11.16 8.66
C SER A 39 -2.25 12.38 9.48
N ASP A 40 -1.09 12.36 10.14
CA ASP A 40 -0.56 13.44 10.97
C ASP A 40 -0.26 14.71 10.15
N VAL A 41 0.01 14.56 8.85
CA VAL A 41 0.18 15.69 7.92
C VAL A 41 -1.09 16.06 7.15
N GLY A 42 -2.25 15.48 7.51
CA GLY A 42 -3.52 15.71 6.82
C GLY A 42 -3.61 15.06 5.44
N GLY A 43 -2.75 14.08 5.16
CA GLY A 43 -2.77 13.30 3.94
C GLY A 43 -3.74 12.13 3.98
N TRP A 44 -3.92 11.48 2.83
CA TRP A 44 -4.71 10.26 2.68
C TRP A 44 -4.03 9.28 1.73
N MET A 45 -4.26 7.99 1.92
CA MET A 45 -3.58 6.93 1.17
C MET A 45 -4.50 5.75 0.90
N ASN A 46 -4.24 5.03 -0.19
CA ASN A 46 -4.98 3.83 -0.55
C ASN A 46 -4.19 2.90 -1.50
N GLY A 47 -4.69 1.69 -1.67
CA GLY A 47 -4.27 0.73 -2.68
C GLY A 47 -5.41 0.36 -3.62
N THR A 48 -5.06 -0.10 -4.83
CA THR A 48 -5.99 -0.92 -5.63
C THR A 48 -5.27 -2.10 -6.27
N THR A 49 -5.84 -3.30 -6.17
CA THR A 49 -5.39 -4.48 -6.94
C THR A 49 -6.35 -4.82 -8.07
N SER A 50 -5.81 -4.94 -9.29
CA SER A 50 -6.48 -5.48 -10.46
C SER A 50 -5.77 -6.75 -10.96
N LYS A 51 -6.29 -7.35 -12.04
CA LYS A 51 -5.67 -8.52 -12.68
C LYS A 51 -4.22 -8.26 -13.07
N ASP A 52 -3.92 -7.06 -13.56
CA ASP A 52 -2.62 -6.74 -14.15
C ASP A 52 -1.70 -5.93 -13.24
N ARG A 53 -2.25 -5.30 -12.20
CA ARG A 53 -1.51 -4.33 -11.39
C ARG A 53 -2.08 -4.19 -9.98
N THR A 54 -1.20 -4.22 -8.99
CA THR A 54 -1.40 -3.57 -7.69
C THR A 54 -0.79 -2.17 -7.71
N ASN A 55 -1.57 -1.18 -7.31
CA ASN A 55 -1.18 0.24 -7.27
C ASN A 55 -1.34 0.77 -5.85
N TYR A 56 -0.32 1.45 -5.33
CA TYR A 56 -0.36 2.16 -4.06
C TYR A 56 -0.21 3.65 -4.32
N PHE A 57 -1.00 4.48 -3.66
CA PHE A 57 -0.97 5.92 -3.87
C PHE A 57 -1.31 6.69 -2.59
N GLN A 58 -0.78 7.90 -2.53
CA GLN A 58 -0.89 8.79 -1.37
C GLN A 58 -1.05 10.22 -1.85
N VAL A 59 -1.80 11.01 -1.09
CA VAL A 59 -2.03 12.44 -1.30
C VAL A 59 -1.60 13.14 -0.03
N VAL A 60 -0.66 14.07 -0.14
CA VAL A 60 -0.15 14.88 0.97
C VAL A 60 -0.06 16.35 0.55
N PRO A 61 -0.05 17.30 1.49
CA PRO A 61 0.28 18.69 1.19
C PRO A 61 1.62 18.83 0.44
N SER A 62 1.73 19.81 -0.46
CA SER A 62 2.93 19.96 -1.32
C SER A 62 4.23 20.19 -0.54
N ASN A 63 4.15 20.82 0.64
CA ASN A 63 5.28 21.00 1.55
C ASN A 63 5.70 19.70 2.27
N GLN A 64 4.95 18.61 2.14
CA GLN A 64 5.20 17.31 2.76
C GLN A 64 5.61 16.23 1.75
N LEU A 65 5.96 16.60 0.51
CA LEU A 65 6.40 15.63 -0.51
C LEU A 65 7.64 14.82 -0.12
N ARG A 66 8.45 15.28 0.83
CA ARG A 66 9.62 14.52 1.34
C ARG A 66 9.24 13.38 2.28
N LEU A 67 8.01 13.38 2.79
CA LEU A 67 7.48 12.32 3.66
C LEU A 67 7.15 11.04 2.89
N VAL A 68 6.84 11.15 1.60
CA VAL A 68 6.31 10.09 0.73
C VAL A 68 7.33 9.59 -0.29
#